data_AF-A0A2T4BKF8-F1
#
_entry.id   AF-A0A2T4BKF8-F1
#
_cell.length_a   1.000
_cell.length_b   1.000
_cell.length_c   1.000
_cell.angle_alpha   90.00
_cell.angle_beta   90.00
_cell.angle_gamma   90.00
#
_symmetry.space_group_name_H-M   'P 1'
#
loop_
_entity.id
_entity.type
_entity.pdbx_description
1 polymer ?
#
loop_
_entity_poly.entity_id
_entity_poly.type
_entity_poly.pdbx_seq_one_letter_code
_entity_poly.pdbx_strand_id
1 'polypeptide(L)'
;MAQLPIEAFPAWALLNNVDFANAEIRNIEGKGFGLVTKNDITNEGREASGAAPILRIPRDLVLSAEAVEEYAKVDQNFKQLLDVAGHRSTRDDIMLYLLTRLVQSKATSSGTRAFTSTPWTEYIKFLPRPIPVPTMWTNDERELLKGTSLEAAVSAKLSTLSSEFDELCEQASALPFWNALLNESATLEDWTLADAWYRSRCLELPRSGHAMVPGLDMANHSQSHSAYYDESSDGDVVLLPRPGSKIHADGEITISYGEAKSAAEMLFSYGFIDTDSPVKELTLHLDALPDDPLGRAKFHIYKGPPTVRLSITDNNVHWSSPFLYLLILNEEDGLAFRVLQDTTGGRQLKLFWQDEDVTERTGEFETLVQNHPLHQVFKLRAVAVLEERVAMQLDRISSGPSYGAREQSHAAANEPRAECRLAAETLRDLETQVLQGVAHALENEKARLLLDADVVTYLGSMEDAQNEQAPGPASNDDDEFS
;
A
#
# COMPACT_ATOMS: atom_id res chain seq x y z
N MET A 1 -4.25 -27.08 11.59
CA MET A 1 -5.67 -26.70 11.74
C MET A 1 -6.50 -27.20 10.56
N ALA A 2 -7.63 -27.84 10.79
CA ALA A 2 -8.64 -28.01 9.73
C ALA A 2 -9.48 -26.73 9.63
N GLN A 3 -9.71 -26.23 8.41
CA GLN A 3 -10.66 -25.13 8.18
C GLN A 3 -12.09 -25.59 8.45
N LEU A 4 -12.92 -24.68 8.94
CA LEU A 4 -14.35 -24.94 9.12
C LEU A 4 -15.12 -24.53 7.86
N PRO A 5 -16.13 -25.32 7.44
CA PRO A 5 -17.00 -24.94 6.34
C PRO A 5 -17.84 -23.72 6.73
N ILE A 6 -18.14 -22.84 5.78
CA ILE A 6 -18.87 -21.58 6.04
C ILE A 6 -20.27 -21.85 6.59
N GLU A 7 -20.85 -23.01 6.29
CA GLU A 7 -22.15 -23.46 6.78
C GLU A 7 -22.19 -23.62 8.31
N ALA A 8 -21.02 -23.78 8.96
CA ALA A 8 -20.91 -23.80 10.42
C ALA A 8 -20.84 -22.39 11.04
N PHE A 9 -20.66 -21.34 10.24
CA PHE A 9 -20.52 -19.97 10.71
C PHE A 9 -21.75 -19.47 11.49
N PRO A 10 -23.01 -19.70 11.06
CA PRO A 10 -24.17 -19.21 11.80
C PRO A 10 -24.26 -19.76 13.23
N ALA A 11 -23.81 -20.99 13.45
CA ALA A 11 -23.76 -21.58 14.80
C ALA A 11 -22.68 -20.91 15.67
N TRP A 12 -21.52 -20.60 15.09
CA TRP A 12 -20.48 -19.82 15.78
C TRP A 12 -20.96 -18.40 16.10
N ALA A 13 -21.61 -17.73 15.15
CA ALA A 13 -22.17 -16.38 15.32
C ALA A 13 -23.20 -16.34 16.47
N LEU A 14 -24.16 -17.29 16.47
CA LEU A 14 -25.17 -17.40 17.52
C LEU A 14 -24.55 -17.64 18.90
N LEU A 15 -23.56 -18.54 18.99
CA LEU A 15 -22.88 -18.84 20.26
C LEU A 15 -22.15 -17.63 20.85
N ASN A 16 -21.66 -16.74 19.98
CA ASN A 16 -20.89 -15.56 20.36
C ASN A 16 -21.71 -14.26 20.34
N ASN A 17 -23.05 -14.35 20.26
CA ASN A 17 -23.96 -13.20 20.24
C ASN A 17 -23.73 -12.21 19.08
N VAL A 18 -23.27 -12.70 17.93
CA VAL A 18 -23.23 -11.88 16.70
C VAL A 18 -24.62 -11.90 16.06
N ASP A 19 -25.25 -10.74 15.96
CA ASP A 19 -26.62 -10.60 15.46
C ASP A 19 -26.66 -10.26 13.97
N PHE A 20 -26.98 -11.26 13.15
CA PHE A 20 -27.26 -11.14 11.73
C PHE A 20 -28.74 -10.78 11.48
N ALA A 21 -29.13 -9.58 11.91
CA ALA A 21 -30.53 -9.13 11.91
C ALA A 21 -31.20 -9.20 10.53
N ASN A 22 -30.54 -8.66 9.50
CA ASN A 22 -31.06 -8.68 8.12
C ASN A 22 -29.99 -9.04 7.07
N ALA A 23 -28.97 -9.79 7.48
CA ALA A 23 -27.91 -10.28 6.62
C ALA A 23 -27.68 -11.79 6.77
N GLU A 24 -27.09 -12.39 5.75
CA GLU A 24 -26.52 -13.73 5.77
C GLU A 24 -25.25 -13.78 4.91
N ILE A 25 -24.44 -14.81 5.11
CA ILE A 25 -23.23 -15.04 4.31
C ILE A 25 -23.59 -15.94 3.12
N ARG A 26 -23.23 -15.53 1.91
CA ARG A 26 -23.44 -16.29 0.69
C ARG A 26 -22.22 -16.18 -0.23
N ASN A 27 -22.01 -17.17 -1.08
CA ASN A 27 -21.01 -17.05 -2.15
C ASN A 27 -21.49 -16.06 -3.21
N ILE A 28 -20.63 -15.12 -3.59
CA ILE A 28 -20.83 -14.09 -4.59
C ILE A 28 -19.88 -14.39 -5.75
N GLU A 29 -20.44 -14.50 -6.94
CA GLU A 29 -19.67 -14.81 -8.15
C GLU A 29 -18.53 -13.81 -8.35
N GLY A 30 -17.31 -14.31 -8.52
CA GLY A 30 -16.11 -13.51 -8.71
C GLY A 30 -15.55 -12.81 -7.46
N LYS A 31 -16.28 -12.78 -6.33
CA LYS A 31 -15.83 -12.12 -5.08
C LYS A 31 -15.62 -13.08 -3.90
N GLY A 32 -16.08 -14.32 -4.02
CA GLY A 32 -16.07 -15.27 -2.90
C GLY A 32 -17.21 -14.99 -1.92
N PHE A 33 -17.03 -15.29 -0.64
CA PHE A 33 -18.09 -15.06 0.35
C PHE A 33 -18.33 -13.57 0.60
N GLY A 34 -19.61 -13.19 0.65
CA GLY A 34 -20.08 -11.84 0.89
C GLY A 34 -21.30 -11.80 1.82
N LEU A 35 -21.65 -10.61 2.28
CA LEU A 35 -22.90 -10.37 3.01
C LEU A 35 -24.04 -10.12 2.02
N VAL A 36 -25.17 -10.79 2.21
CA VAL A 36 -26.39 -10.64 1.41
C VAL A 36 -27.56 -10.31 2.32
N THR A 37 -28.44 -9.40 1.88
CA THR A 37 -29.60 -9.04 2.70
C THR A 37 -30.75 -10.04 2.58
N LYS A 38 -31.41 -10.33 3.70
CA LYS A 38 -32.55 -11.26 3.76
C LYS A 38 -33.87 -10.63 3.31
N ASN A 39 -34.04 -9.33 3.51
CA ASN A 39 -35.26 -8.58 3.20
C ASN A 39 -34.89 -7.21 2.64
N ASP A 40 -35.81 -6.57 1.90
CA ASP A 40 -35.64 -5.20 1.41
C ASP A 40 -35.30 -4.23 2.55
N ILE A 41 -34.17 -3.52 2.41
CA ILE A 41 -33.76 -2.44 3.30
C ILE A 41 -33.94 -1.12 2.55
N THR A 42 -34.83 -0.28 3.07
CA THR A 42 -35.03 1.08 2.56
C THR A 42 -34.68 2.08 3.66
N ASN A 43 -33.64 2.88 3.44
CA ASN A 43 -33.25 3.95 4.36
C ASN A 43 -33.51 5.35 3.75
N GLU A 44 -34.62 5.48 3.01
CA GLU A 44 -35.06 6.75 2.45
C GLU A 44 -35.60 7.67 3.56
N GLY A 45 -35.01 8.86 3.68
CA GLY A 45 -35.54 9.94 4.53
C GLY A 45 -35.34 9.79 6.04
N ARG A 46 -34.53 8.81 6.50
CA ARG A 46 -34.15 8.70 7.92
C ARG A 46 -32.78 9.34 8.15
N GLU A 47 -32.67 10.16 9.19
CA GLU A 47 -31.38 10.62 9.70
C GLU A 47 -30.54 9.41 10.15
N ALA A 48 -29.21 9.53 10.11
CA ALA A 48 -28.28 8.44 10.44
C ALA A 48 -28.51 7.81 11.82
N SER A 49 -29.16 8.54 12.75
CA SER A 49 -29.45 8.12 14.12
C SER A 49 -30.63 7.14 14.29
N GLY A 50 -31.39 6.84 13.23
CA GLY A 50 -32.62 6.03 13.30
C GLY A 50 -32.63 4.74 12.45
N ALA A 51 -31.51 4.38 11.83
CA ALA A 51 -31.41 3.17 11.02
C ALA A 51 -31.24 1.93 11.91
N ALA A 52 -31.96 0.85 11.60
CA ALA A 52 -31.76 -0.43 12.27
C ALA A 52 -30.44 -1.07 11.78
N PRO A 53 -29.61 -1.62 12.68
CA PRO A 53 -28.39 -2.30 12.28
C PRO A 53 -28.69 -3.57 11.46
N ILE A 54 -27.90 -3.76 10.41
CA ILE A 54 -27.90 -4.95 9.55
C ILE A 54 -27.20 -6.11 10.25
N LEU A 55 -26.09 -5.78 10.92
CA LEU A 55 -25.23 -6.68 11.69
C LEU A 55 -24.82 -5.95 12.98
N ARG A 56 -24.81 -6.65 14.11
CA ARG A 56 -24.25 -6.16 15.39
C ARG A 56 -23.27 -7.19 15.93
N ILE A 57 -22.05 -6.75 16.23
CA ILE A 57 -20.95 -7.58 16.72
C ILE A 57 -20.55 -7.08 18.10
N PRO A 58 -20.60 -7.94 19.14
CA PRO A 58 -20.16 -7.58 20.48
C PRO A 58 -18.72 -7.07 20.49
N ARG A 59 -18.47 -6.00 21.26
CA ARG A 59 -17.13 -5.40 21.37
C ARG A 59 -16.04 -6.41 21.75
N ASP A 60 -16.38 -7.39 22.59
CA ASP A 60 -15.44 -8.41 23.10
C ASP A 60 -14.98 -9.41 22.01
N LEU A 61 -15.58 -9.36 20.81
CA LEU A 61 -15.15 -10.13 19.64
C LEU A 61 -14.22 -9.35 18.71
N VAL A 62 -14.13 -8.04 18.87
CA VAL A 62 -13.28 -7.19 18.04
C VAL A 62 -11.82 -7.43 18.42
N LEU A 63 -11.00 -7.83 17.45
CA LEU A 63 -9.56 -7.98 17.66
C LEU A 63 -8.87 -6.63 17.37
N SER A 64 -8.82 -5.79 18.39
CA SER A 64 -8.17 -4.48 18.44
C SER A 64 -6.91 -4.51 19.31
N ALA A 65 -6.19 -3.39 19.41
CA ALA A 65 -5.09 -3.23 20.36
C ALA A 65 -5.53 -3.54 21.81
N GLU A 66 -6.67 -3.00 22.23
CA GLU A 66 -7.26 -3.24 23.56
C GLU A 66 -7.53 -4.74 23.78
N ALA A 67 -8.07 -5.44 22.78
CA ALA A 67 -8.34 -6.87 22.91
C ALA A 67 -7.06 -7.71 23.08
N VAL A 68 -5.97 -7.31 22.42
CA VAL A 68 -4.66 -7.95 22.57
C VAL A 68 -4.10 -7.71 23.99
N GLU A 69 -4.20 -6.49 24.51
CA GLU A 69 -3.78 -6.16 25.87
C GLU A 69 -4.60 -6.92 26.93
N GLU A 70 -5.93 -6.98 26.78
CA GLU A 70 -6.79 -7.76 27.67
C GLU A 70 -6.47 -9.25 27.62
N TYR A 71 -6.16 -9.78 26.42
CA TYR A 71 -5.73 -11.16 26.29
C TYR A 71 -4.39 -11.43 27.00
N ALA A 72 -3.43 -10.51 26.91
CA ALA A 72 -2.16 -10.60 27.61
C ALA A 72 -2.31 -10.61 29.15
N LYS A 73 -3.41 -10.08 29.71
CA LYS A 73 -3.69 -10.16 31.16
C LYS A 73 -4.12 -11.56 31.60
N VAL A 74 -4.70 -12.36 30.70
CA VAL A 74 -5.24 -13.70 31.01
C VAL A 74 -4.38 -14.85 30.50
N ASP A 75 -3.41 -14.58 29.62
CA ASP A 75 -2.51 -15.58 29.05
C ASP A 75 -1.04 -15.17 29.24
N GLN A 76 -0.40 -15.79 30.23
CA GLN A 76 0.97 -15.47 30.60
C GLN A 76 1.99 -15.82 29.53
N ASN A 77 1.75 -16.88 28.74
CA ASN A 77 2.65 -17.26 27.65
C ASN A 77 2.57 -16.21 26.54
N PHE A 78 1.36 -15.83 26.14
CA PHE A 78 1.16 -14.78 25.16
C PHE A 78 1.78 -13.45 25.60
N LYS A 79 1.56 -13.06 26.85
CA LYS A 79 2.15 -11.84 27.42
C LYS A 79 3.68 -11.83 27.27
N GLN A 80 4.35 -12.93 27.60
CA GLN A 80 5.80 -13.01 27.48
C GLN A 80 6.27 -12.80 26.03
N LEU A 81 5.56 -13.36 25.05
CA LEU A 81 5.88 -13.15 23.63
C LEU A 81 5.70 -11.70 23.23
N LEU A 82 4.58 -11.10 23.63
CA LEU A 82 4.25 -9.72 23.33
C LEU A 82 5.29 -8.75 23.92
N ASP A 83 5.71 -8.99 25.17
CA ASP A 83 6.73 -8.19 25.86
C ASP A 83 8.12 -8.28 25.19
N VAL A 84 8.54 -9.47 24.72
CA VAL A 84 9.83 -9.60 24.02
C VAL A 84 9.79 -9.04 22.60
N ALA A 85 8.64 -9.09 21.93
CA ALA A 85 8.43 -8.48 20.62
C ALA A 85 8.39 -6.94 20.67
N GLY A 86 8.12 -6.37 21.84
CA GLY A 86 8.34 -4.96 22.14
C GLY A 86 7.20 -4.01 21.75
N HIS A 87 5.98 -4.51 21.50
CA HIS A 87 4.78 -3.69 21.24
C HIS A 87 4.98 -2.63 20.13
N ARG A 88 5.57 -3.02 19.00
CA ARG A 88 5.99 -2.09 17.94
C ARG A 88 4.81 -1.35 17.29
N SER A 89 3.70 -2.04 17.10
CA SER A 89 2.48 -1.49 16.50
C SER A 89 1.28 -2.40 16.74
N THR A 90 0.07 -1.84 16.64
CA THR A 90 -1.19 -2.62 16.68
C THR A 90 -1.24 -3.75 15.65
N ARG A 91 -0.66 -3.54 14.45
CA ARG A 91 -0.52 -4.59 13.44
C ARG A 91 0.28 -5.76 14.00
N ASP A 92 1.46 -5.49 14.52
CA ASP A 92 2.39 -6.52 14.98
C ASP A 92 1.77 -7.31 16.13
N ASP A 93 1.12 -6.62 17.07
CA ASP A 93 0.47 -7.22 18.24
C ASP A 93 -0.70 -8.14 17.83
N ILE A 94 -1.52 -7.70 16.88
CA ILE A 94 -2.60 -8.53 16.32
C ILE A 94 -2.03 -9.71 15.52
N MET A 95 -0.98 -9.51 14.73
CA MET A 95 -0.33 -10.60 13.99
C MET A 95 0.28 -11.64 14.94
N LEU A 96 0.91 -11.22 16.04
CA LEU A 96 1.39 -12.13 17.07
C LEU A 96 0.24 -12.95 17.65
N TYR A 97 -0.88 -12.30 17.98
CA TYR A 97 -2.08 -12.99 18.44
C TYR A 97 -2.56 -14.04 17.44
N LEU A 98 -2.67 -13.70 16.15
CA LEU A 98 -3.06 -14.64 15.09
C LEU A 98 -2.07 -15.80 14.94
N LEU A 99 -0.77 -15.51 14.98
CA LEU A 99 0.30 -16.52 14.91
C LEU A 99 0.18 -17.52 16.07
N THR A 100 -0.10 -17.05 17.29
CA THR A 100 -0.26 -17.96 18.44
C THR A 100 -1.38 -18.96 18.22
N ARG A 101 -2.49 -18.55 17.58
CA ARG A 101 -3.61 -19.44 17.24
C ARG A 101 -3.24 -20.44 16.15
N LEU A 102 -2.49 -20.00 15.15
CA LEU A 102 -1.95 -20.88 14.11
C LEU A 102 -1.05 -21.96 14.70
N VAL A 103 -0.05 -21.56 15.47
CA VAL A 103 0.97 -22.44 16.05
C VAL A 103 0.34 -23.39 17.07
N GLN A 104 -0.57 -22.91 17.93
CA GLN A 104 -1.34 -23.74 18.86
C GLN A 104 -2.09 -24.87 18.14
N SER A 105 -2.62 -24.59 16.95
CA SER A 105 -3.40 -25.57 16.18
C SER A 105 -2.55 -26.63 15.47
N LYS A 106 -1.23 -26.42 15.40
CA LYS A 106 -0.26 -27.31 14.76
C LYS A 106 0.55 -28.12 15.77
N ALA A 107 0.76 -27.57 16.97
CA ALA A 107 1.53 -28.22 18.02
C ALA A 107 0.97 -29.61 18.37
N THR A 108 1.85 -30.61 18.33
CA THR A 108 1.51 -32.03 18.51
C THR A 108 1.78 -32.52 19.93
N SER A 109 2.61 -31.77 20.67
CA SER A 109 2.97 -32.02 22.06
C SER A 109 1.74 -31.98 23.00
N SER A 110 1.21 -33.16 23.30
CA SER A 110 0.06 -33.40 24.19
C SER A 110 0.31 -32.96 25.63
N GLY A 111 -0.61 -32.19 26.22
CA GLY A 111 -0.81 -32.21 27.68
C GLY A 111 -1.40 -30.96 28.32
N THR A 112 -1.13 -29.77 27.79
CA THR A 112 -1.61 -28.51 28.37
C THR A 112 -2.19 -27.64 27.27
N ARG A 113 -3.43 -27.14 27.45
CA ARG A 113 -3.92 -26.01 26.64
C ARG A 113 -2.96 -24.86 26.89
N ALA A 114 -2.00 -24.71 25.99
CA ALA A 114 -0.89 -23.77 26.17
C ALA A 114 -1.36 -22.30 26.13
N PHE A 115 -2.56 -22.08 25.58
CA PHE A 115 -3.18 -20.77 25.48
C PHE A 115 -4.65 -20.82 25.89
N THR A 116 -5.11 -19.72 26.48
CA THR A 116 -6.51 -19.50 26.85
C THR A 116 -7.38 -19.42 25.58
N SER A 117 -8.46 -20.21 25.54
CA SER A 117 -9.38 -20.21 24.41
C SER A 117 -10.22 -18.94 24.40
N THR A 118 -10.45 -18.39 23.22
CA THR A 118 -11.32 -17.25 22.98
C THR A 118 -12.25 -17.58 21.80
N PRO A 119 -13.28 -16.77 21.51
CA PRO A 119 -14.08 -16.91 20.29
C PRO A 119 -13.24 -16.98 19.01
N TRP A 120 -12.09 -16.28 19.00
CA TRP A 120 -11.11 -16.27 17.91
C TRP A 120 -10.40 -17.61 17.67
N THR A 121 -10.31 -18.46 18.69
CA THR A 121 -9.74 -19.82 18.55
C THR A 121 -10.51 -20.63 17.51
N GLU A 122 -11.83 -20.43 17.41
CA GLU A 122 -12.67 -21.05 16.38
C GLU A 122 -12.80 -20.18 15.13
N TYR A 123 -12.93 -18.85 15.30
CA TYR A 123 -13.13 -17.93 14.19
C TYR A 123 -12.05 -18.04 13.10
N ILE A 124 -10.79 -18.15 13.51
CA ILE A 124 -9.64 -18.23 12.60
C ILE A 124 -9.71 -19.44 11.64
N LYS A 125 -10.55 -20.44 11.94
CA LYS A 125 -10.79 -21.61 11.06
C LYS A 125 -11.70 -21.27 9.88
N PHE A 126 -12.49 -20.20 9.94
CA PHE A 126 -13.29 -19.69 8.84
C PHE A 126 -12.49 -18.78 7.90
N LEU A 127 -11.32 -18.30 8.33
CA LEU A 127 -10.49 -17.43 7.49
C LEU A 127 -9.90 -18.21 6.29
N PRO A 128 -9.84 -17.58 5.09
CA PRO A 128 -9.36 -18.25 3.89
C PRO A 128 -7.85 -18.52 3.96
N ARG A 129 -7.41 -19.61 3.32
CA ARG A 129 -6.02 -20.05 3.24
C ARG A 129 -5.83 -20.77 1.89
N PRO A 130 -5.07 -20.22 0.93
CA PRO A 130 -4.37 -18.93 0.95
C PRO A 130 -5.31 -17.72 0.78
N ILE A 131 -4.77 -16.52 0.99
CA ILE A 131 -5.37 -15.24 0.58
C ILE A 131 -4.80 -14.88 -0.80
N PRO A 132 -5.58 -14.37 -1.77
CA PRO A 132 -5.11 -14.10 -3.13
C PRO A 132 -4.19 -12.87 -3.27
N VAL A 133 -3.52 -12.44 -2.19
CA VAL A 133 -2.56 -11.33 -2.22
C VAL A 133 -1.20 -11.77 -2.78
N PRO A 134 -0.45 -10.90 -3.49
CA PRO A 134 0.83 -11.23 -4.09
C PRO A 134 1.93 -11.80 -3.17
N THR A 135 1.90 -11.45 -1.88
CA THR A 135 2.85 -12.02 -0.90
C THR A 135 2.61 -13.52 -0.67
N MET A 136 1.41 -14.02 -0.99
CA MET A 136 1.03 -15.43 -0.88
C MET A 136 1.05 -16.17 -2.22
N TRP A 137 1.46 -15.49 -3.30
CA TRP A 137 1.66 -16.13 -4.60
C TRP A 137 2.90 -17.03 -4.57
N THR A 138 2.99 -17.97 -5.50
CA THR A 138 4.23 -18.75 -5.69
C THR A 138 5.33 -17.87 -6.30
N ASN A 139 6.57 -18.37 -6.32
CA ASN A 139 7.67 -17.67 -7.01
C ASN A 139 7.33 -17.45 -8.50
N ASP A 140 6.83 -18.49 -9.18
CA ASP A 140 6.47 -18.43 -10.59
C ASP A 140 5.27 -17.48 -10.87
N GLU A 141 4.33 -17.38 -9.93
CA GLU A 141 3.24 -16.40 -10.02
C GLU A 141 3.74 -14.97 -9.82
N ARG A 142 4.70 -14.74 -8.93
CA ARG A 142 5.28 -13.38 -8.73
C ARG A 142 6.06 -12.89 -9.95
N GLU A 143 6.60 -13.79 -10.76
CA GLU A 143 7.23 -13.43 -12.03
C GLU A 143 6.26 -12.70 -12.98
N LEU A 144 4.95 -12.93 -12.84
CA LEU A 144 3.91 -12.20 -13.59
C LEU A 144 3.92 -10.70 -13.30
N LEU A 145 4.41 -10.27 -12.13
CA LEU A 145 4.43 -8.87 -11.71
C LEU A 145 5.64 -8.10 -12.22
N LYS A 146 6.62 -8.76 -12.87
CA LYS A 146 7.80 -8.09 -13.41
C LYS A 146 7.40 -6.93 -14.33
N GLY A 147 8.03 -5.77 -14.11
CA GLY A 147 7.77 -4.53 -14.83
C GLY A 147 6.57 -3.71 -14.32
N THR A 148 5.74 -4.25 -13.43
CA THR A 148 4.63 -3.51 -12.79
C THR A 148 5.09 -2.74 -11.55
N SER A 149 4.26 -1.85 -11.03
CA SER A 149 4.54 -1.16 -9.76
C SER A 149 4.67 -2.10 -8.56
N LEU A 150 4.05 -3.29 -8.62
CA LEU A 150 4.07 -4.26 -7.53
C LEU A 150 5.33 -5.11 -7.47
N GLU A 151 6.17 -5.14 -8.52
CA GLU A 151 7.40 -5.94 -8.54
C GLU A 151 8.29 -5.65 -7.31
N ALA A 152 8.66 -4.37 -7.14
CA ALA A 152 9.50 -3.95 -6.04
C ALA A 152 8.76 -3.97 -4.70
N ALA A 153 7.47 -3.56 -4.69
CA ALA A 153 6.69 -3.46 -3.47
C ALA A 153 6.48 -4.83 -2.79
N VAL A 154 6.19 -5.87 -3.57
CA VAL A 154 6.02 -7.25 -3.07
C VAL A 154 7.34 -7.83 -2.59
N SER A 155 8.44 -7.61 -3.33
CA SER A 155 9.78 -8.05 -2.93
C SER A 155 10.20 -7.41 -1.60
N ALA A 156 10.03 -6.08 -1.47
CA ALA A 156 10.33 -5.36 -0.24
C ALA A 156 9.49 -5.88 0.93
N LYS A 157 8.18 -6.07 0.74
CA LYS A 157 7.30 -6.61 1.79
C LYS A 157 7.69 -8.02 2.23
N LEU A 158 8.04 -8.91 1.31
CA LEU A 158 8.51 -10.25 1.65
C LEU A 158 9.83 -10.23 2.43
N SER A 159 10.76 -9.34 2.05
CA SER A 159 11.99 -9.12 2.81
C SER A 159 11.69 -8.63 4.22
N THR A 160 10.79 -7.65 4.38
CA THR A 160 10.38 -7.15 5.70
C THR A 160 9.73 -8.23 6.54
N LEU A 161 8.82 -9.03 5.98
CA LEU A 161 8.17 -10.14 6.69
C LEU A 161 9.19 -11.20 7.14
N SER A 162 10.20 -11.49 6.31
CA SER A 162 11.29 -12.40 6.69
C SER A 162 12.07 -11.84 7.87
N SER A 163 12.52 -10.58 7.80
CA SER A 163 13.25 -9.95 8.89
C SER A 163 12.43 -9.86 10.17
N GLU A 164 11.15 -9.49 10.08
CA GLU A 164 10.22 -9.47 11.23
C GLU A 164 10.12 -10.84 11.90
N PHE A 165 10.01 -11.92 11.12
CA PHE A 165 9.89 -13.27 11.64
C PHE A 165 11.20 -13.78 12.25
N ASP A 166 12.34 -13.48 11.62
CA ASP A 166 13.66 -13.84 12.14
C ASP A 166 13.94 -13.13 13.47
N GLU A 167 13.65 -11.82 13.55
CA GLU A 167 13.75 -11.03 14.78
C GLU A 167 12.84 -11.59 15.89
N LEU A 168 11.60 -11.96 15.56
CA LEU A 168 10.68 -12.56 16.52
C LEU A 168 11.22 -13.89 17.06
N CYS A 169 11.74 -14.76 16.19
CA CYS A 169 12.34 -16.03 16.58
C CYS A 169 13.58 -15.83 17.47
N GLU A 170 14.42 -14.86 17.14
CA GLU A 170 15.60 -14.50 17.94
C GLU A 170 15.20 -14.01 19.33
N GLN A 171 14.27 -13.05 19.42
CA GLN A 171 13.79 -12.50 20.68
C GLN A 171 13.10 -13.55 21.55
N ALA A 172 12.26 -14.40 20.93
CA ALA A 172 11.55 -15.48 21.61
C ALA A 172 12.45 -16.65 22.05
N SER A 173 13.67 -16.77 21.50
CA SER A 173 14.61 -17.85 21.85
C SER A 173 15.01 -17.86 23.34
N ALA A 174 14.95 -16.70 23.99
CA ALA A 174 15.20 -16.53 25.42
C ALA A 174 14.09 -17.14 26.32
N LEU A 175 12.93 -17.45 25.74
CA LEU A 175 11.77 -17.99 26.43
C LEU A 175 11.65 -19.49 26.11
N PRO A 176 11.96 -20.42 27.05
CA PRO A 176 12.04 -21.86 26.73
C PRO A 176 10.77 -22.44 26.11
N PHE A 177 9.59 -21.97 26.57
CA PHE A 177 8.30 -22.37 26.02
C PHE A 177 8.16 -21.94 24.55
N TRP A 178 8.44 -20.68 24.23
CA TRP A 178 8.29 -20.16 22.87
C TRP A 178 9.37 -20.66 21.93
N ASN A 179 10.60 -20.79 22.39
CA ASN A 179 11.67 -21.39 21.60
C ASN A 179 11.30 -22.81 21.15
N ALA A 180 10.79 -23.65 22.05
CA ALA A 180 10.33 -24.99 21.69
C ALA A 180 9.13 -24.95 20.71
N LEU A 181 8.13 -24.11 21.01
CA LEU A 181 6.88 -24.06 20.26
C LEU A 181 7.05 -23.49 18.84
N LEU A 182 7.82 -22.41 18.68
CA LEU A 182 8.10 -21.80 17.37
C LEU A 182 8.92 -22.76 16.51
N ASN A 183 9.94 -23.41 17.07
CA ASN A 183 10.74 -24.41 16.35
C ASN A 183 9.92 -25.65 15.95
N GLU A 184 8.90 -26.04 16.72
CA GLU A 184 8.04 -27.18 16.39
C GLU A 184 7.03 -26.83 15.28
N SER A 185 6.47 -25.62 15.28
CA SER A 185 5.17 -25.37 14.65
C SER A 185 4.99 -24.05 13.92
N ALA A 186 5.91 -23.10 14.02
CA ALA A 186 5.83 -21.82 13.31
C ALA A 186 6.68 -21.81 12.05
N THR A 187 6.17 -21.20 10.97
CA THR A 187 6.95 -20.98 9.74
C THR A 187 6.78 -19.55 9.22
N LEU A 188 7.68 -19.12 8.32
CA LEU A 188 7.56 -17.82 7.66
C LEU A 188 6.24 -17.70 6.86
N GLU A 189 5.74 -18.80 6.31
CA GLU A 189 4.44 -18.83 5.64
C GLU A 189 3.28 -18.56 6.61
N ASP A 190 3.37 -18.98 7.88
CA ASP A 190 2.36 -18.64 8.89
C ASP A 190 2.38 -17.15 9.24
N TRP A 191 3.57 -16.55 9.36
CA TRP A 191 3.71 -15.11 9.57
C TRP A 191 3.18 -14.31 8.37
N THR A 192 3.49 -14.76 7.16
CA THR A 192 2.99 -14.18 5.91
C THR A 192 1.48 -14.31 5.79
N LEU A 193 0.90 -15.43 6.22
CA LEU A 193 -0.55 -15.64 6.27
C LEU A 193 -1.22 -14.73 7.30
N ALA A 194 -0.62 -14.55 8.48
CA ALA A 194 -1.11 -13.61 9.49
C ALA A 194 -1.13 -12.17 8.96
N ASP A 195 -0.08 -11.74 8.25
CA ASP A 195 -0.05 -10.44 7.57
C ASP A 195 -1.16 -10.35 6.51
N ALA A 196 -1.31 -11.39 5.68
CA ALA A 196 -2.32 -11.41 4.63
C ALA A 196 -3.75 -11.33 5.20
N TRP A 197 -4.05 -12.02 6.30
CA TRP A 197 -5.33 -11.88 7.00
C TRP A 197 -5.55 -10.51 7.58
N TYR A 198 -4.56 -9.99 8.32
CA TYR A 198 -4.68 -8.68 8.91
C TYR A 198 -4.90 -7.62 7.84
N ARG A 199 -4.05 -7.60 6.81
CA ARG A 199 -4.04 -6.56 5.78
C ARG A 199 -5.28 -6.58 4.88
N SER A 200 -5.84 -7.75 4.60
CA SER A 200 -7.05 -7.89 3.78
C SER A 200 -8.36 -7.67 4.55
N ARG A 201 -8.32 -7.60 5.90
CA ARG A 201 -9.53 -7.61 6.76
C ARG A 201 -9.54 -6.58 7.88
N CYS A 202 -8.44 -5.89 8.12
CA CYS A 202 -8.37 -4.84 9.12
C CYS A 202 -9.22 -3.64 8.69
N LEU A 203 -10.05 -3.18 9.62
CA LEU A 203 -10.91 -2.01 9.50
C LEU A 203 -10.38 -0.92 10.44
N GLU A 204 -10.70 0.33 10.13
CA GLU A 204 -10.38 1.47 11.00
C GLU A 204 -11.66 1.90 11.72
N LEU A 205 -11.87 1.38 12.93
CA LEU A 205 -13.04 1.67 13.74
C LEU A 205 -12.91 3.07 14.39
N PRO A 206 -14.00 3.87 14.46
CA PRO A 206 -13.94 5.24 14.94
C PRO A 206 -13.35 5.47 16.34
N ARG A 207 -13.50 4.51 17.26
CA ARG A 207 -12.96 4.58 18.63
C ARG A 207 -11.90 3.51 18.89
N SER A 208 -12.12 2.28 18.43
CA SER A 208 -11.18 1.17 18.65
C SER A 208 -9.96 1.19 17.72
N GLY A 209 -9.93 2.06 16.69
CA GLY A 209 -8.84 2.16 15.73
C GLY A 209 -8.74 0.92 14.84
N HIS A 210 -7.52 0.54 14.47
CA HIS A 210 -7.28 -0.63 13.63
C HIS A 210 -7.69 -1.94 14.32
N ALA A 211 -8.60 -2.68 13.71
CA ALA A 211 -9.11 -3.92 14.26
C ALA A 211 -9.63 -4.90 13.19
N MET A 212 -9.64 -6.18 13.53
CA MET A 212 -10.38 -7.19 12.76
C MET A 212 -11.73 -7.49 13.43
N VAL A 213 -12.81 -7.51 12.65
CA VAL A 213 -14.17 -7.66 13.17
C VAL A 213 -14.83 -8.89 12.54
N PRO A 214 -15.00 -9.98 13.32
CA PRO A 214 -15.58 -11.23 12.83
C PRO A 214 -16.96 -11.05 12.18
N GLY A 215 -17.11 -11.55 10.95
CA GLY A 215 -18.37 -11.50 10.21
C GLY A 215 -18.59 -10.19 9.46
N LEU A 216 -18.15 -9.04 9.99
CA LEU A 216 -18.11 -7.78 9.24
C LEU A 216 -17.02 -7.81 8.16
N ASP A 217 -15.89 -8.45 8.45
CA ASP A 217 -14.79 -8.69 7.50
C ASP A 217 -15.15 -9.62 6.31
N MET A 218 -16.39 -10.13 6.26
CA MET A 218 -16.98 -10.82 5.11
C MET A 218 -17.69 -9.86 4.15
N ALA A 219 -17.86 -8.58 4.51
CA ALA A 219 -18.47 -7.59 3.62
C ALA A 219 -17.50 -7.21 2.50
N ASN A 220 -17.92 -7.39 1.24
CA ASN A 220 -17.10 -7.05 0.09
C ASN A 220 -17.07 -5.54 -0.20
N HIS A 221 -16.08 -5.14 -0.99
CA HIS A 221 -15.94 -3.78 -1.46
C HIS A 221 -16.91 -3.42 -2.60
N SER A 222 -17.34 -2.16 -2.62
CA SER A 222 -17.88 -1.49 -3.81
C SER A 222 -17.67 0.03 -3.70
N GLN A 223 -17.42 0.70 -4.83
CA GLN A 223 -17.45 2.17 -4.88
C GLN A 223 -18.85 2.71 -4.53
N SER A 224 -19.90 2.09 -5.07
CA SER A 224 -21.30 2.36 -4.74
C SER A 224 -21.77 1.53 -3.54
N HIS A 225 -20.95 1.46 -2.49
CA HIS A 225 -21.25 0.72 -1.27
C HIS A 225 -22.60 1.12 -0.64
N SER A 226 -23.30 0.12 -0.11
CA SER A 226 -24.67 0.24 0.40
C SER A 226 -24.76 0.40 1.92
N ALA A 227 -23.68 0.06 2.63
CA ALA A 227 -23.59 0.11 4.09
C ALA A 227 -22.28 0.74 4.58
N TYR A 228 -22.27 1.18 5.83
CA TYR A 228 -21.09 1.68 6.55
C TYR A 228 -21.06 1.05 7.95
N TYR A 229 -19.87 0.91 8.52
CA TYR A 229 -19.71 0.42 9.88
C TYR A 229 -19.47 1.59 10.84
N ASP A 230 -19.88 1.40 12.09
CA ASP A 230 -19.72 2.36 13.17
C ASP A 230 -19.66 1.59 14.51
N GLU A 231 -19.46 2.30 15.61
CA GLU A 231 -19.56 1.74 16.94
C GLU A 231 -20.68 2.37 17.77
N SER A 232 -21.51 1.52 18.35
CA SER A 232 -22.63 1.92 19.21
C SER A 232 -22.17 2.50 20.56
N SER A 233 -23.08 3.13 21.30
CA SER A 233 -22.81 3.65 22.65
C SER A 233 -22.24 2.61 23.62
N ASP A 234 -22.61 1.34 23.44
CA ASP A 234 -22.24 0.24 24.34
C ASP A 234 -20.86 -0.36 24.03
N GLY A 235 -20.23 0.05 22.91
CA GLY A 235 -18.97 -0.52 22.44
C GLY A 235 -19.10 -1.42 21.22
N ASP A 236 -20.30 -1.94 20.95
CA ASP A 236 -20.50 -2.92 19.88
C ASP A 236 -20.29 -2.30 18.50
N VAL A 237 -19.69 -3.07 17.60
CA VAL A 237 -19.57 -2.69 16.18
C VAL A 237 -20.88 -2.99 15.48
N VAL A 238 -21.37 -2.03 14.68
CA VAL A 238 -22.62 -2.14 13.93
C VAL A 238 -22.38 -1.88 12.45
N LEU A 239 -23.06 -2.63 11.59
CA LEU A 239 -23.16 -2.34 10.16
C LEU A 239 -24.52 -1.69 9.90
N LEU A 240 -24.52 -0.50 9.32
CA LEU A 240 -25.72 0.31 9.10
C LEU A 240 -25.91 0.57 7.60
N PRO A 241 -27.17 0.61 7.10
CA PRO A 241 -27.42 1.02 5.72
C PRO A 241 -27.07 2.50 5.56
N ARG A 242 -26.40 2.86 4.46
CA ARG A 242 -26.11 4.27 4.17
C ARG A 242 -27.41 5.09 4.05
N PRO A 243 -27.39 6.37 4.45
CA PRO A 243 -28.52 7.26 4.22
C PRO A 243 -28.89 7.30 2.73
N GLY A 244 -30.18 7.08 2.43
CA GLY A 244 -30.67 7.06 1.04
C GLY A 244 -30.34 5.79 0.25
N SER A 245 -29.67 4.79 0.84
CA SER A 245 -29.45 3.51 0.15
C SER A 245 -30.71 2.66 0.09
N LYS A 246 -30.80 1.85 -0.96
CA LYS A 246 -31.79 0.80 -1.15
C LYS A 246 -31.05 -0.50 -1.40
N ILE A 247 -31.33 -1.50 -0.58
CA ILE A 247 -30.78 -2.84 -0.73
C ILE A 247 -31.97 -3.76 -0.91
N HIS A 248 -32.12 -4.33 -2.11
CA HIS A 248 -33.17 -5.30 -2.38
C HIS A 248 -32.85 -6.62 -1.68
N ALA A 249 -33.87 -7.39 -1.31
CA ALA A 249 -33.73 -8.77 -0.89
C ALA A 249 -32.82 -9.54 -1.86
N ASP A 250 -31.94 -10.38 -1.30
CA ASP A 250 -30.87 -11.09 -2.02
C ASP A 250 -29.77 -10.19 -2.64
N GLY A 251 -29.81 -8.87 -2.41
CA GLY A 251 -28.77 -7.93 -2.80
C GLY A 251 -27.53 -8.02 -1.91
N GLU A 252 -26.36 -7.87 -2.52
CA GLU A 252 -25.07 -7.82 -1.81
C GLU A 252 -24.98 -6.54 -0.94
N ILE A 253 -24.60 -6.71 0.31
CA ILE A 253 -24.28 -5.63 1.23
C ILE A 253 -22.77 -5.40 1.13
N THR A 254 -22.40 -4.20 0.69
CA THR A 254 -21.00 -3.83 0.44
C THR A 254 -20.60 -2.61 1.27
N ILE A 255 -19.31 -2.53 1.57
CA ILE A 255 -18.69 -1.41 2.30
C ILE A 255 -17.59 -0.76 1.43
N SER A 256 -17.16 0.44 1.81
CA SER A 256 -15.95 1.02 1.25
C SER A 256 -14.73 0.45 1.97
N TYR A 257 -13.71 0.04 1.22
CA TYR A 257 -12.40 -0.34 1.77
C TYR A 257 -11.47 0.88 1.89
N GLY A 258 -11.96 2.07 1.58
CA GLY A 258 -11.19 3.31 1.48
C GLY A 258 -11.46 4.01 0.15
N GLU A 259 -11.25 5.31 0.12
CA GLU A 259 -11.45 6.11 -1.09
C GLU A 259 -10.20 6.08 -1.98
N ALA A 260 -10.41 6.02 -3.30
CA ALA A 260 -9.38 6.24 -4.32
C ALA A 260 -8.11 5.35 -4.23
N LYS A 261 -8.26 4.07 -3.84
CA LYS A 261 -7.16 3.11 -3.86
C LYS A 261 -6.77 2.74 -5.29
N SER A 262 -5.47 2.74 -5.58
CA SER A 262 -4.95 2.32 -6.89
C SER A 262 -5.19 0.82 -7.12
N ALA A 263 -5.21 0.38 -8.39
CA ALA A 263 -5.29 -1.04 -8.73
C ALA A 263 -4.17 -1.86 -8.07
N ALA A 264 -2.96 -1.29 -8.01
CA ALA A 264 -1.81 -1.87 -7.33
C ALA A 264 -2.09 -2.05 -5.83
N GLU A 265 -2.61 -1.02 -5.15
CA GLU A 265 -2.94 -1.09 -3.73
C GLU A 265 -4.06 -2.11 -3.44
N MET A 266 -5.09 -2.14 -4.28
CA MET A 266 -6.19 -3.10 -4.17
C MET A 266 -5.67 -4.53 -4.28
N LEU A 267 -4.87 -4.83 -5.31
CA LEU A 267 -4.31 -6.16 -5.50
C LEU A 267 -3.33 -6.51 -4.38
N PHE A 268 -2.45 -5.56 -4.03
CA PHE A 268 -1.46 -5.76 -2.99
C PHE A 268 -2.15 -6.14 -1.68
N SER A 269 -3.08 -5.33 -1.20
CA SER A 269 -3.68 -5.41 0.15
C SER A 269 -4.85 -6.36 0.27
N TYR A 270 -5.69 -6.48 -0.76
CA TYR A 270 -6.93 -7.25 -0.71
C TYR A 270 -6.98 -8.43 -1.67
N GLY A 271 -6.02 -8.53 -2.61
CA GLY A 271 -5.91 -9.67 -3.51
C GLY A 271 -6.87 -9.63 -4.71
N PHE A 272 -7.45 -8.47 -5.02
CA PHE A 272 -8.26 -8.24 -6.21
C PHE A 272 -8.08 -6.82 -6.74
N ILE A 273 -8.48 -6.57 -8.00
CA ILE A 273 -8.48 -5.23 -8.60
C ILE A 273 -9.93 -4.77 -8.75
N ASP A 274 -10.22 -3.56 -8.27
CA ASP A 274 -11.49 -2.90 -8.55
C ASP A 274 -11.44 -2.23 -9.93
N THR A 275 -12.00 -2.91 -10.93
CA THR A 275 -12.06 -2.42 -12.31
C THR A 275 -13.08 -1.31 -12.52
N ASP A 276 -14.00 -1.12 -11.57
CA ASP A 276 -15.06 -0.12 -11.64
C ASP A 276 -14.62 1.24 -11.08
N SER A 277 -13.39 1.33 -10.55
CA SER A 277 -12.83 2.61 -10.09
C SER A 277 -12.78 3.62 -11.25
N PRO A 278 -13.39 4.82 -11.09
CA PRO A 278 -13.32 5.87 -12.11
C PRO A 278 -11.93 6.51 -12.21
N VAL A 279 -11.12 6.39 -11.14
CA VAL A 279 -9.77 6.94 -11.09
C VAL A 279 -8.77 5.82 -11.34
N LYS A 280 -7.97 5.97 -12.40
CA LYS A 280 -6.83 5.09 -12.68
C LYS A 280 -5.58 5.79 -12.17
N GLU A 281 -4.96 5.23 -11.14
CA GLU A 281 -3.79 5.80 -10.48
C GLU A 281 -2.60 4.83 -10.51
N LEU A 282 -1.40 5.40 -10.66
CA LEU A 282 -0.11 4.72 -10.57
C LEU A 282 0.87 5.60 -9.78
N THR A 283 1.54 5.04 -8.78
CA THR A 283 2.64 5.71 -8.08
C THR A 283 3.98 5.12 -8.50
N LEU A 284 4.94 5.98 -8.87
CA LEU A 284 6.29 5.59 -9.28
C LEU A 284 7.32 6.18 -8.32
N HIS A 285 8.35 5.40 -8.00
CA HIS A 285 9.53 5.90 -7.29
C HIS A 285 10.38 6.79 -8.21
N LEU A 286 10.92 7.87 -7.65
CA LEU A 286 11.88 8.77 -8.27
C LEU A 286 13.29 8.43 -7.80
N ASP A 287 14.20 8.24 -8.73
CA ASP A 287 15.60 7.94 -8.47
C ASP A 287 16.45 9.22 -8.43
N ALA A 288 17.65 9.13 -7.85
CA ALA A 288 18.60 10.22 -7.91
C ALA A 288 19.08 10.44 -9.35
N LEU A 289 19.21 11.71 -9.74
CA LEU A 289 19.74 12.07 -11.05
C LEU A 289 21.25 11.75 -11.10
N PRO A 290 21.78 11.07 -12.13
CA PRO A 290 23.16 10.55 -12.15
C PRO A 290 24.26 11.58 -11.86
N ASP A 291 24.09 12.81 -12.35
CA ASP A 291 25.09 13.87 -12.27
C ASP A 291 24.73 14.98 -11.26
N ASP A 292 23.79 14.73 -10.34
CA ASP A 292 23.38 15.71 -9.34
C ASP A 292 24.29 15.68 -8.08
N PRO A 293 25.15 16.69 -7.86
CA PRO A 293 26.03 16.74 -6.69
C PRO A 293 25.26 16.86 -5.37
N LEU A 294 24.01 17.35 -5.40
CA LEU A 294 23.15 17.53 -4.24
C LEU A 294 22.23 16.33 -3.99
N GLY A 295 22.23 15.31 -4.86
CA GLY A 295 21.27 14.20 -4.83
C GLY A 295 21.19 13.50 -3.48
N ARG A 296 22.33 13.12 -2.89
CA ARG A 296 22.36 12.50 -1.56
C ARG A 296 21.77 13.38 -0.46
N ALA A 297 22.01 14.69 -0.52
CA ALA A 297 21.50 15.64 0.47
C ALA A 297 19.98 15.82 0.34
N LYS A 298 19.47 15.91 -0.89
CA LYS A 298 18.02 15.98 -1.20
C LYS A 298 17.27 14.77 -0.64
N PHE A 299 17.74 13.56 -0.91
CA PHE A 299 17.12 12.32 -0.41
C PHE A 299 17.25 12.17 1.11
N HIS A 300 18.32 12.67 1.72
CA HIS A 300 18.50 12.58 3.18
C HIS A 300 17.59 13.54 3.95
N ILE A 301 17.42 14.76 3.44
CA ILE A 301 16.65 15.79 4.14
C ILE A 301 15.15 15.61 3.96
N TYR A 302 14.72 15.16 2.79
CA TYR A 302 13.31 14.90 2.51
C TYR A 302 12.81 13.69 3.32
N LYS A 303 11.74 13.90 4.08
CA LYS A 303 11.17 12.89 4.99
C LYS A 303 10.00 12.11 4.39
N GLY A 304 9.46 12.59 3.27
CA GLY A 304 8.39 11.91 2.55
C GLY A 304 8.89 10.80 1.64
N PRO A 305 7.98 10.05 1.00
CA PRO A 305 8.34 9.07 -0.03
C PRO A 305 8.80 9.79 -1.31
N PRO A 306 9.97 9.45 -1.89
CA PRO A 306 10.47 10.05 -3.13
C PRO A 306 9.71 9.45 -4.31
N THR A 307 8.46 9.88 -4.49
CA THR A 307 7.53 9.29 -5.46
C THR A 307 6.80 10.36 -6.26
N VAL A 308 6.31 9.98 -7.43
CA VAL A 308 5.34 10.72 -8.23
C VAL A 308 4.07 9.90 -8.35
N ARG A 309 2.93 10.54 -8.10
CA ARG A 309 1.60 9.98 -8.32
C ARG A 309 1.11 10.43 -9.69
N LEU A 310 0.66 9.48 -10.50
CA LEU A 310 0.13 9.66 -11.85
C LEU A 310 -1.32 9.20 -11.84
N SER A 311 -2.22 9.97 -12.43
CA SER A 311 -3.64 9.60 -12.49
C SER A 311 -4.31 10.06 -13.77
N ILE A 312 -5.32 9.31 -14.18
CA ILE A 312 -6.24 9.67 -15.26
C ILE A 312 -7.66 9.69 -14.69
N THR A 313 -8.33 10.83 -14.79
CA THR A 313 -9.74 11.03 -14.40
C THR A 313 -10.46 11.75 -15.54
N ASP A 314 -11.55 11.18 -16.06
CA ASP A 314 -12.33 11.75 -17.18
C ASP A 314 -11.46 12.17 -18.38
N ASN A 315 -10.48 11.35 -18.75
CA ASN A 315 -9.45 11.60 -19.78
C ASN A 315 -8.49 12.77 -19.50
N ASN A 316 -8.57 13.40 -18.33
CA ASN A 316 -7.60 14.38 -17.87
C ASN A 316 -6.47 13.68 -17.12
N VAL A 317 -5.25 14.01 -17.49
CA VAL A 317 -4.04 13.54 -16.84
C VAL A 317 -3.69 14.49 -15.71
N HIS A 318 -3.44 13.92 -14.53
CA HIS A 318 -2.92 14.66 -13.39
C HIS A 318 -1.71 13.92 -12.83
N TRP A 319 -0.67 14.69 -12.49
CA TRP A 319 0.47 14.17 -11.75
C TRP A 319 0.77 15.09 -10.57
N SER A 320 1.29 14.50 -9.49
CA SER A 320 1.69 15.25 -8.29
C SER A 320 2.90 14.61 -7.65
N SER A 321 3.89 15.41 -7.25
CA SER A 321 5.05 14.93 -6.50
C SER A 321 5.58 16.03 -5.58
N PRO A 322 5.46 15.85 -4.25
CA PRO A 322 6.09 16.76 -3.29
C PRO A 322 7.62 16.82 -3.40
N PHE A 323 8.24 15.78 -3.99
CA PHE A 323 9.69 15.66 -4.09
C PHE A 323 10.28 16.17 -5.41
N LEU A 324 9.52 16.11 -6.51
CA LEU A 324 10.05 16.34 -7.86
C LEU A 324 10.73 17.71 -8.04
N TYR A 325 10.15 18.78 -7.49
CA TYR A 325 10.78 20.10 -7.57
C TYR A 325 12.07 20.20 -6.74
N LEU A 326 12.14 19.56 -5.57
CA LEU A 326 13.39 19.47 -4.81
C LEU A 326 14.45 18.65 -5.59
N LEU A 327 14.02 17.61 -6.31
CA LEU A 327 14.91 16.77 -7.11
C LEU A 327 15.60 17.54 -8.24
N ILE A 328 14.88 18.42 -8.94
CA ILE A 328 15.38 19.10 -10.16
C ILE A 328 16.14 20.41 -9.92
N LEU A 329 16.15 20.94 -8.69
CA LEU A 329 16.80 22.21 -8.35
C LEU A 329 18.28 22.03 -8.00
N ASN A 330 19.12 22.99 -8.42
CA ASN A 330 20.56 23.01 -8.22
C ASN A 330 21.01 24.23 -7.40
N GLU A 331 22.31 24.29 -7.10
CA GLU A 331 22.90 25.43 -6.37
C GLU A 331 22.76 26.76 -7.12
N GLU A 332 22.94 26.73 -8.44
CA GLU A 332 22.74 27.88 -9.34
C GLU A 332 21.30 28.42 -9.34
N ASP A 333 20.33 27.59 -8.97
CA ASP A 333 18.92 27.98 -8.88
C ASP A 333 18.58 28.66 -7.54
N GLY A 334 19.51 28.64 -6.57
CA GLY A 334 19.32 29.16 -5.22
C GLY A 334 19.08 28.09 -4.15
N LEU A 335 19.28 26.81 -4.45
CA LEU A 335 19.20 25.72 -3.47
C LEU A 335 20.54 25.54 -2.75
N ALA A 336 20.58 25.65 -1.42
CA ALA A 336 21.82 25.45 -0.67
C ALA A 336 21.63 24.52 0.52
N PHE A 337 22.64 23.69 0.79
CA PHE A 337 22.70 22.85 1.97
C PHE A 337 23.82 23.32 2.91
N ARG A 338 23.51 23.53 4.19
CA ARG A 338 24.51 23.97 5.18
C ARG A 338 24.41 23.08 6.42
N VAL A 339 25.56 22.61 6.91
CA VAL A 339 25.62 21.91 8.20
C VAL A 339 25.79 22.95 9.29
N LEU A 340 24.77 23.13 10.13
CA LEU A 340 24.81 24.04 11.26
C LEU A 340 25.00 23.24 12.55
N GLN A 341 25.76 23.83 13.49
CA GLN A 341 25.92 23.28 14.82
C GLN A 341 24.94 23.94 15.78
N ASP A 342 24.15 23.15 16.49
CA ASP A 342 23.26 23.64 17.54
C ASP A 342 24.05 24.04 18.80
N THR A 343 23.37 24.71 19.74
CA THR A 343 23.96 25.16 21.02
C THR A 343 24.40 24.02 21.94
N THR A 344 23.99 22.78 21.65
CA THR A 344 24.38 21.57 22.38
C THR A 344 25.51 20.80 21.69
N GLY A 345 26.01 21.30 20.56
CA GLY A 345 27.09 20.71 19.78
C GLY A 345 26.64 19.71 18.69
N GLY A 346 25.34 19.46 18.55
CA GLY A 346 24.75 18.62 17.51
C GLY A 346 24.87 19.26 16.13
N ARG A 347 25.18 18.45 15.11
CA ARG A 347 25.28 18.90 13.71
C ARG A 347 24.01 18.54 12.97
N GLN A 348 23.35 19.53 12.38
CA GLN A 348 22.15 19.31 11.58
C GLN A 348 22.35 19.85 10.17
N LEU A 349 22.01 19.04 9.18
CA LEU A 349 21.92 19.48 7.79
C LEU A 349 20.66 20.33 7.63
N LYS A 350 20.82 21.55 7.11
CA LYS A 350 19.74 22.49 6.83
C LYS A 350 19.65 22.78 5.34
N LEU A 351 18.43 22.98 4.86
CA LEU A 351 18.13 23.34 3.48
C LEU A 351 17.70 24.79 3.39
N PHE A 352 18.30 25.50 2.43
CA PHE A 352 18.02 26.89 2.16
C PHE A 352 17.52 27.06 0.73
N TRP A 353 16.51 27.92 0.56
CA TRP A 353 16.02 28.38 -0.73
C TRP A 353 16.16 29.90 -0.77
N GLN A 354 17.00 30.42 -1.67
CA GLN A 354 17.31 31.86 -1.77
C GLN A 354 17.71 32.49 -0.41
N ASP A 355 18.61 31.82 0.30
CA ASP A 355 19.09 32.16 1.66
C ASP A 355 18.05 32.06 2.80
N GLU A 356 16.81 31.65 2.53
CA GLU A 356 15.80 31.35 3.57
C GLU A 356 15.85 29.88 4.00
N ASP A 357 15.81 29.61 5.31
CA ASP A 357 15.76 28.25 5.85
C ASP A 357 14.39 27.62 5.60
N VAL A 358 14.36 26.57 4.77
CA VAL A 358 13.16 25.83 4.36
C VAL A 358 13.24 24.35 4.74
N THR A 359 14.06 24.01 5.75
CA THR A 359 14.29 22.63 6.21
C THR A 359 12.99 21.86 6.51
N GLU A 360 11.99 22.53 7.07
CA GLU A 360 10.68 21.94 7.41
C GLU A 360 9.69 21.92 6.23
N ARG A 361 10.03 22.54 5.10
CA ARG A 361 9.17 22.73 3.92
C ARG A 361 9.66 21.96 2.69
N THR A 362 10.37 20.86 2.92
CA THR A 362 11.01 20.05 1.85
C THR A 362 10.03 19.46 0.83
N GLY A 363 8.75 19.34 1.16
CA GLY A 363 7.68 18.89 0.26
C GLY A 363 6.90 20.01 -0.45
N GLU A 364 7.24 21.28 -0.21
CA GLU A 364 6.48 22.44 -0.71
C GLU A 364 7.21 23.20 -1.84
N PHE A 365 8.23 22.57 -2.44
CA PHE A 365 9.07 23.25 -3.44
C PHE A 365 8.31 23.71 -4.67
N GLU A 366 7.25 23.00 -5.07
CA GLU A 366 6.35 23.45 -6.14
C GLU A 366 5.77 24.84 -5.86
N THR A 367 5.40 25.13 -4.61
CA THR A 367 4.88 26.44 -4.19
C THR A 367 6.01 27.46 -4.05
N LEU A 368 7.15 27.06 -3.48
CA LEU A 368 8.31 27.94 -3.26
C LEU A 368 8.86 28.54 -4.56
N VAL A 369 8.80 27.78 -5.66
CA VAL A 369 9.33 28.22 -6.95
C VAL A 369 8.37 29.06 -7.79
N GLN A 370 7.09 29.23 -7.40
CA GLN A 370 6.07 29.87 -8.25
C GLN A 370 6.41 31.30 -8.65
N ASN A 371 7.04 32.06 -7.75
CA ASN A 371 7.41 33.46 -7.98
C ASN A 371 8.85 33.61 -8.48
N HIS A 372 9.54 32.51 -8.77
CA HIS A 372 10.92 32.55 -9.25
C HIS A 372 10.99 32.96 -10.73
N PRO A 373 11.96 33.79 -11.16
CA PRO A 373 12.11 34.17 -12.58
C PRO A 373 12.27 32.97 -13.53
N LEU A 374 12.91 31.90 -13.05
CA LEU A 374 13.10 30.65 -13.80
C LEU A 374 11.99 29.62 -13.59
N HIS A 375 10.80 30.01 -13.10
CA HIS A 375 9.72 29.07 -12.79
C HIS A 375 9.36 28.17 -13.99
N GLN A 376 9.23 28.73 -15.19
CA GLN A 376 8.92 27.93 -16.39
C GLN A 376 10.06 26.98 -16.77
N VAL A 377 11.32 27.34 -16.51
CA VAL A 377 12.48 26.47 -16.72
C VAL A 377 12.46 25.30 -15.73
N PHE A 378 12.13 25.56 -14.46
CA PHE A 378 11.99 24.50 -13.45
C PHE A 378 10.86 23.54 -13.81
N LYS A 379 9.75 24.08 -14.31
CA LYS A 379 8.64 23.28 -14.81
C LYS A 379 9.06 22.40 -16.00
N LEU A 380 9.84 22.94 -16.94
CA LEU A 380 10.41 22.17 -18.05
C LEU A 380 11.32 21.04 -17.56
N ARG A 381 12.22 21.31 -16.60
CA ARG A 381 13.09 20.28 -16.00
C ARG A 381 12.27 19.18 -15.30
N ALA A 382 11.24 19.56 -14.54
CA ALA A 382 10.34 18.62 -13.87
C ALA A 382 9.62 17.71 -14.89
N VAL A 383 9.08 18.29 -15.96
CA VAL A 383 8.42 17.55 -17.05
C VAL A 383 9.40 16.62 -17.76
N ALA A 384 10.63 17.05 -18.04
CA ALA A 384 11.64 16.22 -18.70
C ALA A 384 12.05 15.00 -17.85
N VAL A 385 12.29 15.19 -16.54
CA VAL A 385 12.57 14.09 -15.61
C VAL A 385 11.39 13.12 -15.53
N LEU A 386 10.16 13.65 -15.51
CA LEU A 386 8.97 12.82 -15.45
C LEU A 386 8.74 12.04 -16.76
N GLU A 387 8.97 12.66 -17.91
CA GLU A 387 8.89 12.03 -19.23
C GLU A 387 9.86 10.86 -19.34
N GLU A 388 11.13 11.06 -18.95
CA GLU A 388 12.13 9.99 -18.92
C GLU A 388 11.73 8.86 -17.96
N ARG A 389 11.26 9.21 -16.76
CA ARG A 389 10.81 8.22 -15.76
C ARG A 389 9.63 7.38 -16.25
N VAL A 390 8.67 8.01 -16.93
CA VAL A 390 7.50 7.34 -17.51
C VAL A 390 7.93 6.45 -18.68
N ALA A 391 8.83 6.92 -19.55
CA ALA A 391 9.37 6.12 -20.65
C ALA A 391 10.11 4.87 -20.15
N MET A 392 10.95 5.01 -19.13
CA MET A 392 11.62 3.86 -18.48
C MET A 392 10.62 2.86 -17.90
N GLN A 393 9.52 3.33 -17.30
CA GLN A 393 8.48 2.42 -16.79
C GLN A 393 7.75 1.70 -17.93
N LEU A 394 7.45 2.40 -19.03
CA LEU A 394 6.81 1.83 -20.21
C LEU A 394 7.68 0.74 -20.85
N ASP A 395 8.99 0.95 -20.91
CA ASP A 395 9.92 -0.06 -21.40
C ASP A 395 9.94 -1.30 -20.49
N ARG A 396 10.00 -1.09 -19.17
CA ARG A 396 9.97 -2.18 -18.18
C ARG A 396 8.68 -3.00 -18.25
N ILE A 397 7.53 -2.34 -18.32
CA ILE A 397 6.24 -3.03 -18.33
C ILE A 397 6.00 -3.78 -19.65
N SER A 398 6.53 -3.25 -20.77
CA SER A 398 6.44 -3.88 -22.10
C SER A 398 7.43 -5.03 -22.30
N SER A 399 8.62 -4.93 -21.69
CA SER A 399 9.64 -5.98 -21.68
C SER A 399 9.32 -7.12 -20.71
N GLY A 400 8.28 -6.95 -19.89
CA GLY A 400 7.77 -7.99 -19.03
C GLY A 400 7.32 -9.22 -19.83
N PRO A 401 7.32 -10.41 -19.21
CA PRO A 401 6.86 -11.62 -19.89
C PRO A 401 5.42 -11.45 -20.40
N SER A 402 5.26 -11.47 -21.73
CA SER A 402 3.96 -11.57 -22.40
C SER A 402 3.49 -13.03 -22.28
N TYR A 403 2.46 -13.25 -21.47
CA TYR A 403 1.84 -14.57 -21.32
C TYR A 403 0.71 -14.81 -22.33
N GLY A 404 0.44 -13.83 -23.19
CA GLY A 404 -0.37 -14.01 -24.39
C GLY A 404 0.37 -14.90 -25.39
N ALA A 405 0.00 -16.18 -25.42
CA ALA A 405 0.44 -17.20 -26.39
C ALA A 405 1.84 -17.83 -26.19
N ARG A 406 2.19 -18.28 -24.98
CA ARG A 406 3.19 -19.34 -24.86
C ARG A 406 2.54 -20.71 -25.09
N GLU A 407 3.05 -21.39 -26.11
CA GLU A 407 2.69 -22.75 -26.52
C GLU A 407 2.60 -23.71 -25.33
N GLN A 408 1.56 -24.52 -25.35
CA GLN A 408 1.35 -25.69 -24.51
C GLN A 408 2.60 -26.59 -24.57
N SER A 409 3.51 -26.45 -23.63
CA SER A 409 4.69 -27.32 -23.54
C SER A 409 5.18 -27.43 -22.10
N HIS A 410 4.71 -28.51 -21.48
CA HIS A 410 5.37 -29.30 -20.44
C HIS A 410 5.62 -28.67 -19.06
N ALA A 411 4.55 -28.53 -18.27
CA ALA A 411 4.40 -29.13 -16.93
C ALA A 411 3.09 -28.65 -16.29
N ALA A 412 2.01 -29.43 -16.39
CA ALA A 412 0.69 -29.08 -15.86
C ALA A 412 0.62 -28.88 -14.32
N ALA A 413 1.73 -29.05 -13.59
CA ALA A 413 1.80 -28.93 -12.14
C ALA A 413 2.37 -27.57 -11.65
N ASN A 414 3.01 -26.78 -12.51
CA ASN A 414 3.67 -25.51 -12.13
C ASN A 414 3.13 -24.30 -12.92
N GLU A 415 1.96 -24.42 -13.56
CA GLU A 415 1.37 -23.26 -14.22
C GLU A 415 0.81 -22.28 -13.17
N PRO A 416 1.09 -20.97 -13.31
CA PRO A 416 0.49 -19.95 -12.47
C PRO A 416 -1.05 -20.06 -12.48
N ARG A 417 -1.67 -19.95 -11.29
CA ARG A 417 -3.13 -20.00 -11.16
C ARG A 417 -3.78 -18.96 -12.07
N ALA A 418 -4.92 -19.33 -12.67
CA ALA A 418 -5.63 -18.47 -13.61
C ALA A 418 -6.02 -17.11 -12.99
N GLU A 419 -6.40 -17.10 -11.71
CA GLU A 419 -6.70 -15.89 -10.94
C GLU A 419 -5.49 -14.94 -10.82
N CYS A 420 -4.30 -15.48 -10.54
CA CYS A 420 -3.06 -14.70 -10.44
C CYS A 420 -2.65 -14.11 -11.79
N ARG A 421 -2.80 -14.91 -12.87
CA ARG A 421 -2.56 -14.44 -14.25
C ARG A 421 -3.48 -13.29 -14.61
N LEU A 422 -4.79 -13.47 -14.41
CA LEU A 422 -5.78 -12.44 -14.70
C LEU A 422 -5.52 -11.16 -13.90
N ALA A 423 -5.20 -11.28 -12.60
CA ALA A 423 -4.90 -10.13 -11.76
C ALA A 423 -3.64 -9.39 -12.24
N ALA A 424 -2.56 -10.11 -12.59
CA ALA A 424 -1.33 -9.51 -13.08
C ALA A 424 -1.50 -8.86 -14.47
N GLU A 425 -2.24 -9.49 -15.38
CA GLU A 425 -2.57 -8.94 -16.69
C GLU A 425 -3.42 -7.68 -16.57
N THR A 426 -4.47 -7.72 -15.72
CA THR A 426 -5.33 -6.56 -15.47
C THR A 426 -4.54 -5.39 -14.88
N LEU A 427 -3.65 -5.65 -13.91
CA LEU A 427 -2.77 -4.62 -13.37
C LEU A 427 -1.90 -4.00 -14.46
N ARG A 428 -1.26 -4.86 -15.27
CA ARG A 428 -0.37 -4.44 -16.34
C ARG A 428 -1.08 -3.54 -17.35
N ASP A 429 -2.29 -3.92 -17.76
CA ASP A 429 -3.09 -3.17 -18.72
C ASP A 429 -3.48 -1.81 -18.16
N LEU A 430 -3.91 -1.74 -16.89
CA LEU A 430 -4.29 -0.49 -16.24
C LEU A 430 -3.08 0.46 -16.08
N GLU A 431 -1.94 -0.06 -15.63
CA GLU A 431 -0.71 0.74 -15.49
C GLU A 431 -0.21 1.24 -16.85
N THR A 432 -0.24 0.38 -17.88
CA THR A 432 0.15 0.75 -19.25
C THR A 432 -0.73 1.89 -19.78
N GLN A 433 -2.04 1.83 -19.56
CA GLN A 433 -2.96 2.90 -19.94
C GLN A 433 -2.64 4.23 -19.24
N VAL A 434 -2.36 4.20 -17.94
CA VAL A 434 -1.97 5.42 -17.20
C VAL A 434 -0.67 6.00 -17.76
N LEU A 435 0.35 5.16 -17.93
CA LEU A 435 1.65 5.58 -18.43
C LEU A 435 1.60 6.16 -19.84
N GLN A 436 0.86 5.54 -20.76
CA GLN A 436 0.70 6.03 -22.13
C GLN A 436 -0.04 7.37 -22.17
N GLY A 437 -1.13 7.51 -21.40
CA GLY A 437 -1.86 8.77 -21.29
C GLY A 437 -0.98 9.90 -20.73
N VAL A 438 -0.21 9.60 -19.68
CA VAL A 438 0.72 10.55 -19.08
C VAL A 438 1.84 10.93 -20.04
N ALA A 439 2.45 9.97 -20.74
CA ALA A 439 3.52 10.24 -21.70
C ALA A 439 3.07 11.25 -22.77
N HIS A 440 1.87 11.04 -23.34
CA HIS A 440 1.33 11.97 -24.33
C HIS A 440 1.03 13.37 -23.75
N ALA A 441 0.54 13.44 -22.52
CA ALA A 441 0.29 14.73 -21.85
C ALA A 441 1.60 15.49 -21.59
N LEU A 442 2.65 14.80 -21.14
CA LEU A 442 3.97 15.38 -20.88
C LEU A 442 4.66 15.86 -22.16
N GLU A 443 4.56 15.11 -23.26
CA GLU A 443 5.08 15.53 -24.57
C GLU A 443 4.43 16.86 -25.01
N ASN A 444 3.11 16.97 -24.89
CA ASN A 444 2.36 18.18 -25.21
C ASN A 444 2.68 19.35 -24.27
N GLU A 445 2.96 19.07 -22.99
CA GLU A 445 3.34 20.09 -22.02
C GLU A 445 4.78 20.59 -22.27
N LYS A 446 5.72 19.69 -22.53
CA LYS A 446 7.10 20.00 -22.91
C LYS A 446 7.15 20.84 -24.19
N ALA A 447 6.40 20.46 -25.23
CA ALA A 447 6.32 21.23 -26.47
C ALA A 447 5.81 22.67 -26.24
N ARG A 448 4.85 22.85 -25.33
CA ARG A 448 4.35 24.19 -24.94
C ARG A 448 5.39 24.99 -24.17
N LEU A 449 6.10 24.36 -23.23
CA LEU A 449 7.15 25.00 -22.44
C LEU A 449 8.35 25.42 -23.29
N LEU A 450 8.72 24.64 -24.32
CA LEU A 450 9.80 25.01 -25.25
C LEU A 450 9.48 26.23 -26.12
N LEU A 451 8.21 26.63 -26.22
CA LEU A 451 7.78 27.85 -26.90
C LEU A 451 7.62 29.04 -25.95
N ASP A 452 7.76 28.84 -24.64
CA ASP A 452 7.65 29.88 -23.63
C ASP A 452 8.84 30.85 -23.71
N ALA A 453 8.57 32.15 -23.62
CA ALA A 453 9.57 33.19 -23.83
C ALA A 453 10.71 33.13 -22.79
N ASP A 454 10.39 32.82 -21.54
CA ASP A 454 11.38 32.75 -20.45
C ASP A 454 12.30 31.54 -20.65
N VAL A 455 11.73 30.42 -21.11
CA VAL A 455 12.46 29.19 -21.43
C VAL A 455 13.38 29.39 -22.64
N VAL A 456 12.86 29.97 -23.73
CA VAL A 456 13.66 30.23 -24.95
C VAL A 456 14.85 31.15 -24.64
N THR A 457 14.61 32.20 -23.84
CA THR A 457 15.66 33.14 -23.42
C THR A 457 16.74 32.44 -22.60
N TYR A 458 16.32 31.60 -21.64
CA TYR A 458 17.24 30.84 -20.81
C TYR A 458 18.10 29.86 -21.64
N LEU A 459 17.49 29.07 -22.52
CA LEU A 459 18.21 28.10 -23.35
C LEU A 459 19.19 28.78 -24.32
N GLY A 460 18.80 29.91 -24.93
CA GLY A 460 19.72 30.69 -25.77
C GLY A 460 20.95 31.18 -25.02
N SER A 461 20.77 31.66 -23.77
CA SER A 461 21.90 32.13 -22.95
C SER A 461 22.88 31.00 -22.57
N MET A 462 22.39 29.76 -22.44
CA MET A 462 23.23 28.58 -22.17
C MET A 462 24.00 28.13 -23.41
N GLU A 463 23.40 28.17 -24.59
CA GLU A 463 24.08 27.87 -25.85
C GLU A 463 25.20 28.87 -26.15
N ASP A 464 24.95 30.17 -25.90
CA ASP A 464 25.96 31.21 -26.05
C ASP A 464 27.14 31.00 -25.07
N ALA A 465 26.86 30.70 -23.80
CA ALA A 465 27.90 30.45 -22.80
C ALA A 465 28.74 29.19 -23.12
N GLN A 466 28.15 28.16 -23.73
CA GLN A 466 28.88 26.96 -24.16
C GLN A 466 29.72 27.24 -25.42
N ASN A 467 29.21 28.04 -26.36
CA ASN A 467 29.95 28.41 -27.57
C ASN A 467 31.15 29.33 -27.26
N GLU A 468 31.05 30.21 -26.25
CA GLU A 468 32.17 31.04 -25.80
C GLU A 468 33.28 30.23 -25.08
N GLN A 469 32.97 29.03 -24.57
CA GLN A 469 33.92 28.15 -23.89
C GLN A 469 34.56 27.10 -24.83
N ALA A 470 34.19 27.04 -26.11
CA ALA A 470 34.84 26.19 -27.10
C ALA A 470 36.22 26.75 -27.48
N PRO A 471 37.31 25.96 -27.46
CA PRO A 471 38.63 26.47 -27.82
C PRO A 471 38.65 26.83 -29.31
N GLY A 472 38.94 28.10 -29.61
CA GLY A 472 39.13 28.58 -30.98
C GLY A 472 40.22 27.79 -31.71
N PRO A 473 40.17 27.68 -33.05
CA PRO A 473 41.11 26.88 -33.81
C PRO A 473 42.53 27.38 -33.54
N ALA A 474 43.45 26.46 -33.22
CA ALA A 474 44.86 26.75 -33.04
C ALA A 474 45.36 27.55 -34.25
N SER A 475 45.81 28.78 -34.01
CA SER A 475 46.58 29.52 -34.99
C SER A 475 47.87 28.74 -35.24
N ASN A 476 48.00 28.20 -36.45
CA ASN A 476 49.29 27.82 -36.98
C ASN A 476 50.10 29.10 -37.15
N ASP A 477 50.86 29.46 -36.12
CA ASP A 477 52.01 30.34 -36.29
C ASP A 477 53.16 29.48 -36.81
N ASP A 478 53.24 29.40 -38.14
CA ASP A 478 54.48 29.16 -38.84
C ASP A 478 55.36 30.41 -38.61
N ASP A 479 56.41 30.29 -37.80
CA ASP A 479 57.56 31.20 -37.85
C ASP A 479 58.86 30.44 -37.51
N GLU A 480 59.42 29.90 -38.59
CA GLU A 480 60.82 29.97 -39.00
C GLU A 480 61.72 30.87 -38.13
N PHE A 481 62.76 30.31 -37.48
CA PHE A 481 64.07 30.96 -37.37
C PHE A 481 65.19 29.93 -37.11
N SER A 482 66.32 30.19 -37.78
CA SER A 482 67.54 29.37 -37.94
C SER A 482 68.31 29.03 -36.66
#